data_AF-A0A1F3ZT27-F1
#
_entry.id   AF-A0A1F3ZT27-F1
#
_cell.length_a   1.000
_cell.length_b   1.000
_cell.length_c   1.000
_cell.angle_alpha   90.00
_cell.angle_beta   90.00
_cell.angle_gamma   90.00
#
_symmetry.space_group_name_H-M   'P 1'
#
loop_
_entity.id
_entity.type
_entity.pdbx_description
1 polymer ?
#
loop_
_entity_poly.entity_id
_entity_poly.type
_entity_poly.pdbx_seq_one_letter_code
_entity_poly.pdbx_strand_id
1 'polypeptide(L)'
;MPRSILDEEHIHPAIRERVAGHHQSIVREVQEAVAANDIVVVGMAQNPFPRRARKLLDGAGLAYKYLEYGNYFSGWRRRNALKMWTGWPSFPMVFVKGVLVG
;
A
#
# COMPACT_ATOMS: atom_id res chain seq x y z
N MET A 1 -12.11 4.71 -14.35
CA MET A 1 -12.74 3.41 -14.67
C MET A 1 -12.43 2.45 -13.53
N PRO A 2 -13.40 1.70 -12.99
CA PRO A 2 -13.14 0.73 -11.94
C PRO A 2 -12.23 -0.40 -12.47
N ARG A 3 -11.30 -0.87 -11.62
CA ARG A 3 -10.44 -2.02 -11.93
C ARG A 3 -11.29 -3.29 -11.96
N SER A 4 -11.08 -4.15 -12.96
CA SER A 4 -11.70 -5.48 -12.99
C SER A 4 -11.17 -6.33 -11.85
N ILE A 5 -12.07 -6.87 -11.02
CA ILE A 5 -11.80 -7.85 -9.96
C ILE A 5 -12.72 -9.06 -10.15
N LEU A 6 -12.35 -10.22 -9.59
CA LEU A 6 -13.18 -11.42 -9.64
C LEU A 6 -14.38 -11.26 -8.70
N ASP A 7 -15.60 -11.45 -9.22
CA ASP A 7 -16.82 -11.36 -8.42
C ASP A 7 -16.85 -12.47 -7.35
N GLU A 8 -17.39 -12.15 -6.17
CA GLU A 8 -17.47 -13.09 -5.04
C GLU A 8 -18.25 -14.37 -5.38
N GLU A 9 -19.24 -14.27 -6.26
CA GLU A 9 -20.03 -15.41 -6.76
C GLU A 9 -19.16 -16.46 -7.43
N HIS A 10 -18.05 -16.03 -8.05
CA HIS A 10 -17.06 -16.89 -8.69
C HIS A 10 -15.94 -17.34 -7.74
N ILE A 11 -16.07 -17.06 -6.43
CA ILE A 11 -15.17 -17.55 -5.37
C ILE A 11 -15.88 -18.67 -4.61
N HIS A 12 -15.25 -19.84 -4.55
CA HIS A 12 -15.78 -20.99 -3.81
C HIS A 12 -16.05 -20.61 -2.34
N PRO A 13 -17.24 -20.91 -1.76
CA PRO A 13 -17.62 -20.48 -0.42
C PRO A 13 -16.58 -20.77 0.67
N ALA A 14 -15.98 -21.97 0.62
CA ALA A 14 -14.98 -22.41 1.59
C ALA A 14 -13.69 -21.56 1.65
N ILE A 15 -13.42 -20.69 0.67
CA ILE A 15 -12.21 -19.85 0.66
C ILE A 15 -12.52 -18.34 0.71
N ARG A 16 -13.79 -17.93 0.73
CA ARG A 16 -14.19 -16.50 0.68
C ARG A 16 -13.60 -15.70 1.82
N GLU A 17 -13.73 -16.18 3.06
CA GLU A 17 -13.15 -15.51 4.23
C GLU A 17 -11.63 -15.42 4.16
N ARG A 18 -10.97 -16.46 3.63
CA ARG A 18 -9.52 -16.45 3.46
C ARG A 18 -9.09 -15.38 2.45
N VAL A 19 -9.82 -15.21 1.35
CA VAL A 19 -9.55 -14.17 0.35
C VAL A 19 -9.81 -12.78 0.95
N ALA A 20 -10.94 -12.59 1.63
CA ALA A 20 -11.32 -11.31 2.24
C ALA A 20 -10.34 -10.87 3.35
N GLY A 21 -9.89 -11.81 4.19
CA GLY A 21 -8.98 -11.54 5.30
C GLY A 21 -7.49 -11.58 4.94
N HIS A 22 -7.12 -11.93 3.70
CA HIS A 22 -5.73 -12.20 3.33
C HIS A 22 -4.84 -10.96 3.55
N HIS A 23 -4.02 -11.01 4.60
CA HIS A 23 -3.17 -9.90 5.04
C HIS A 23 -3.91 -8.57 5.28
N GLN A 24 -5.18 -8.61 5.69
CA GLN A 24 -5.98 -7.40 5.93
C GLN A 24 -5.34 -6.42 6.94
N SER A 25 -4.55 -6.93 7.89
CA SER A 25 -3.88 -6.09 8.90
C SER A 25 -2.94 -5.04 8.30
N ILE A 26 -2.23 -5.34 7.22
CA ILE A 26 -1.33 -4.35 6.57
C ILE A 26 -2.12 -3.29 5.82
N VAL A 27 -3.25 -3.67 5.21
CA VAL A 27 -4.13 -2.74 4.50
C VAL A 27 -4.73 -1.77 5.52
N ARG A 28 -5.20 -2.30 6.66
CA ARG A 28 -5.74 -1.51 7.75
C ARG A 28 -4.72 -0.53 8.33
N GLU A 29 -3.49 -0.97 8.58
CA GLU A 29 -2.40 -0.10 9.06
C GLU A 29 -2.15 1.07 8.10
N VAL A 30 -2.13 0.82 6.79
CA VAL A 30 -1.97 1.89 5.79
C VAL A 30 -3.19 2.81 5.78
N GLN A 31 -4.42 2.29 5.86
CA GLN A 31 -5.64 3.11 5.93
C GLN A 31 -5.63 4.03 7.16
N GLU A 32 -5.26 3.51 8.33
CA GLU A 32 -5.16 4.27 9.57
C GLU A 32 -4.09 5.37 9.45
N ALA A 33 -2.92 5.06 8.87
CA ALA A 33 -1.89 6.05 8.62
C ALA A 33 -2.34 7.14 7.65
N VAL A 34 -3.05 6.77 6.58
CA VAL A 34 -3.59 7.70 5.58
C VAL A 34 -4.67 8.61 6.16
N ALA A 35 -5.47 8.12 7.11
CA ALA A 35 -6.45 8.93 7.82
C ALA A 35 -5.80 9.89 8.83
N ALA A 36 -4.67 9.50 9.44
CA ALA A 36 -4.01 10.26 10.50
C ALA A 36 -2.94 11.26 10.02
N ASN A 37 -2.55 11.24 8.73
CA ASN A 37 -1.45 12.05 8.22
C ASN A 37 -1.78 12.67 6.86
N ASP A 38 -1.33 13.90 6.63
CA ASP A 38 -1.52 14.59 5.35
C ASP A 38 -0.76 13.92 4.20
N ILE A 39 0.44 13.38 4.46
CA ILE A 39 1.25 12.68 3.47
C ILE A 39 1.69 11.35 4.04
N VAL A 40 1.42 10.27 3.30
CA VAL A 40 1.90 8.92 3.64
C VAL A 40 2.66 8.36 2.46
N VAL A 41 3.89 7.90 2.72
CA VAL A 41 4.71 7.19 1.74
C VAL A 41 4.81 5.74 2.20
N VAL A 42 4.31 4.82 1.37
CA VAL A 42 4.46 3.39 1.58
C VAL A 42 5.57 2.87 0.68
N GLY A 43 6.50 2.10 1.23
CA GLY A 43 7.65 1.58 0.51
C GLY A 43 8.11 0.21 1.00
N MET A 44 9.31 -0.15 0.55
CA MET A 44 10.01 -1.38 0.95
C MET A 44 11.50 -1.11 1.03
N ALA A 45 12.19 -1.87 1.88
CA ALA A 45 13.63 -1.76 2.01
C ALA A 45 14.33 -2.13 0.69
N GLN A 46 15.53 -1.58 0.49
CA GLN A 46 16.37 -1.73 -0.71
C GLN A 46 15.80 -1.12 -2.00
N ASN A 47 14.55 -0.65 -2.02
CA ASN A 47 14.03 0.10 -3.16
C ASN A 47 14.53 1.56 -3.12
N PRO A 48 15.22 2.06 -4.16
CA PRO A 48 15.72 3.43 -4.18
C PRO A 48 14.61 4.49 -4.34
N PHE A 49 13.44 4.15 -4.90
CA PHE A 49 12.39 5.11 -5.22
C PHE A 49 11.68 5.68 -3.98
N PRO A 50 11.29 4.89 -2.95
CA PRO A 50 10.77 5.45 -1.70
C PRO A 50 11.75 6.40 -1.02
N ARG A 51 13.06 6.08 -1.04
CA ARG A 51 14.09 6.98 -0.50
C ARG A 51 14.15 8.31 -1.27
N ARG A 52 14.01 8.29 -2.60
CA ARG A 52 13.95 9.50 -3.42
C ARG A 52 12.72 10.34 -3.12
N ALA A 53 11.53 9.73 -3.03
CA ALA A 53 10.29 10.42 -2.69
C ALA A 53 10.39 11.12 -1.32
N ARG A 54 10.90 10.41 -0.31
CA ARG A 54 11.15 10.98 1.02
C ARG A 54 12.11 12.17 0.98
N LYS A 55 13.23 12.05 0.25
CA LYS A 55 14.19 13.15 0.09
C LYS A 55 13.58 14.40 -0.56
N LEU A 56 12.66 14.22 -1.52
CA LEU A 56 11.95 15.36 -2.13
C LEU A 56 11.02 16.03 -1.12
N LEU A 57 10.30 15.26 -0.31
CA LEU A 57 9.44 15.79 0.74
C LEU A 57 10.24 16.50 1.83
N ASP A 58 11.36 15.90 2.26
CA ASP A 58 12.30 16.53 3.21
C ASP A 58 12.82 17.87 2.66
N GLY A 59 13.22 17.90 1.38
CA GLY A 59 13.71 19.10 0.70
C GLY A 59 12.64 20.19 0.52
N ALA A 60 11.36 19.81 0.50
CA ALA A 60 10.23 20.72 0.47
C ALA A 60 9.74 21.12 1.88
N GLY A 61 10.34 20.59 2.95
CA GLY A 61 9.91 20.83 4.33
C GLY A 61 8.53 20.25 4.67
N LEU A 62 8.07 19.24 3.91
CA LEU A 62 6.76 18.61 4.10
C LEU A 62 6.86 17.43 5.06
N ALA A 63 6.07 17.46 6.13
CA ALA A 63 5.95 16.32 7.03
C ALA A 63 5.24 15.15 6.34
N TYR A 64 5.75 13.94 6.54
CA TYR A 64 5.14 12.71 6.03
C TYR A 64 5.34 11.54 6.99
N LYS A 65 4.44 10.57 6.90
CA LYS A 65 4.60 9.26 7.52
C LYS A 65 5.19 8.28 6.51
N TYR A 66 6.25 7.58 6.89
CA TYR A 66 6.81 6.48 6.09
C TYR A 66 6.43 5.13 6.70
N LEU A 67 5.92 4.23 5.85
CA LEU A 67 5.66 2.83 6.18
C LEU A 67 6.50 1.94 5.28
N GLU A 68 7.28 1.03 5.87
CA GLU A 68 8.17 0.13 5.16
C GLU A 68 7.78 -1.32 5.36
N TYR A 69 7.64 -2.06 4.25
CA TYR A 69 7.20 -3.45 4.31
C TYR A 69 8.15 -4.40 3.59
N GLY A 70 8.96 -5.13 4.35
CA GLY A 70 9.87 -6.16 3.84
C GLY A 70 10.91 -5.62 2.84
N ASN A 71 11.49 -6.52 2.04
CA ASN A 71 12.53 -6.22 1.05
C ASN A 71 12.37 -7.10 -0.20
N TYR A 72 13.35 -7.12 -1.12
CA TYR A 72 13.25 -7.97 -2.32
C TYR A 72 13.23 -9.48 -2.03
N PHE A 73 13.81 -9.90 -0.90
CA PHE A 73 13.90 -11.29 -0.49
C PHE A 73 12.75 -11.75 0.43
N SER A 74 11.99 -10.82 1.02
CA SER A 74 10.94 -11.14 2.00
C SER A 74 9.75 -10.18 2.01
N GLY A 75 8.61 -10.62 2.54
CA GLY A 75 7.43 -9.78 2.74
C GLY A 75 6.60 -9.49 1.50
N TRP A 76 6.93 -10.09 0.34
CA TRP A 76 6.22 -9.86 -0.93
C TRP A 76 4.74 -10.24 -0.87
N ARG A 77 4.36 -11.30 -0.14
CA ARG A 77 2.96 -11.70 0.05
C ARG A 77 2.13 -10.63 0.76
N ARG A 78 2.67 -10.04 1.83
CA ARG A 78 2.03 -8.94 2.57
C ARG A 78 1.89 -7.70 1.68
N ARG A 79 2.95 -7.34 0.96
CA ARG A 79 2.92 -6.21 0.01
C ARG A 79 1.93 -6.42 -1.13
N ASN A 80 1.70 -7.66 -1.57
CA ASN A 80 0.75 -7.96 -2.63
C ASN A 80 -0.68 -7.53 -2.25
N ALA A 81 -1.05 -7.65 -0.97
CA ALA A 81 -2.35 -7.18 -0.49
C ALA A 81 -2.55 -5.67 -0.72
N LEU A 82 -1.51 -4.86 -0.51
CA LEU A 82 -1.55 -3.42 -0.80
C LEU A 82 -1.78 -3.14 -2.29
N LYS A 83 -1.11 -3.88 -3.17
CA LYS A 83 -1.27 -3.75 -4.64
C LYS A 83 -2.66 -4.18 -5.11
N MET A 84 -3.20 -5.23 -4.52
CA MET A 84 -4.57 -5.70 -4.81
C MET A 84 -5.61 -4.67 -4.37
N TRP A 85 -5.45 -4.10 -3.18
CA TRP A 85 -6.35 -3.09 -2.63
C TRP A 85 -6.31 -1.76 -3.41
N THR A 86 -5.13 -1.21 -3.66
CA THR A 86 -5.01 0.07 -4.38
C THR A 86 -5.17 -0.06 -5.88
N GLY A 87 -4.94 -1.25 -6.43
CA GLY A 87 -4.78 -1.46 -7.87
C GLY A 87 -3.45 -0.95 -8.44
N TRP A 88 -2.59 -0.34 -7.62
CA TRP A 88 -1.31 0.26 -8.06
C TRP A 88 -0.17 -0.76 -8.07
N PRO A 89 0.63 -0.85 -9.15
CA PRO A 89 1.56 -1.96 -9.35
C PRO A 89 2.91 -1.81 -8.62
N SER A 90 3.33 -0.60 -8.25
CA SER A 90 4.71 -0.28 -7.84
C SER A 90 4.82 0.39 -6.48
N PHE A 91 6.07 0.49 -5.98
CA PHE A 91 6.43 1.29 -4.82
C PHE A 91 7.40 2.40 -5.23
N PRO A 92 7.34 3.59 -4.60
CA PRO A 92 6.46 3.94 -3.48
C PRO A 92 4.98 4.04 -3.88
N MET A 93 4.08 3.88 -2.92
CA MET A 93 2.70 4.38 -3.01
C MET A 93 2.62 5.61 -2.13
N VAL A 94 2.28 6.76 -2.70
CA VAL A 94 2.20 8.04 -2.00
C VAL A 94 0.74 8.45 -1.93
N PHE A 95 0.30 8.75 -0.71
CA PHE A 95 -1.02 9.31 -0.44
C PHE A 95 -0.86 10.76 0.02
N VAL A 96 -1.71 11.64 -0.49
CA VAL A 96 -1.81 13.04 -0.09
C VAL A 96 -3.26 13.33 0.26
N LYS A 97 -3.52 13.73 1.51
CA LYS A 97 -4.86 14.03 2.05
C LYS A 97 -5.88 12.92 1.75
N GLY A 98 -5.49 11.68 2.02
CA GLY A 98 -6.36 10.52 1.76
C GLY A 98 -6.33 9.97 0.33
N VAL A 99 -5.72 10.68 -0.63
CA VAL A 99 -5.78 10.35 -2.06
C VAL A 99 -4.47 9.72 -2.52
N LEU A 100 -4.53 8.55 -3.16
CA LEU A 100 -3.37 7.93 -3.81
C LEU A 100 -2.95 8.74 -5.04
N VAL A 101 -1.71 9.22 -5.06
CA VAL A 101 -1.16 10.02 -6.18
C VAL A 101 -0.21 9.24 -7.10
N GLY A 102 0.33 8.11 -6.63
CA GLY A 102 1.18 7.21 -7.42
C GLY A 102 2.31 6.56 -6.63
#